data_AF-A0A0M2RDU6-F1
#
_entry.id   AF-A0A0M2RDU6-F1
#
_cell.length_a   1.000
_cell.length_b   1.000
_cell.length_c   1.000
_cell.angle_alpha   90.00
_cell.angle_beta   90.00
_cell.angle_gamma   90.00
#
_symmetry.space_group_name_H-M   'P 1'
#
loop_
_entity.id
_entity.type
_entity.pdbx_description
1 polymer ?
#
loop_
_entity_poly.entity_id
_entity_poly.type
_entity_poly.pdbx_seq_one_letter_code
_entity_poly.pdbx_strand_id
1 'polypeptide(L)'
;MRALISAFFVLNLFISNISYAQSVDEQELARQLREGEFVKYPPEYLAELKEVIGLFDHPGKSIPYLTCFNHIETNLTKGGIVEEFNAYIDHPQITAKQKSFMRKSVNRLLNITPEEKSGICACNTKDTWDNLMTPGHRTAYNKMAQGIPLTEKDNKALQKKTNVVRPATEYDPMACIFKPMNLYNEYRRIL
;
A
#
# COMPACT_ATOMS: atom_id res chain seq x y z
N MET A 1 23.52 -4.74 -1.00
CA MET A 1 22.21 -4.57 -1.66
C MET A 1 21.00 -5.02 -0.82
N ARG A 2 21.14 -5.72 0.32
CA ARG A 2 19.99 -6.12 1.17
C ARG A 2 19.54 -5.08 2.21
N ALA A 3 20.35 -4.06 2.49
CA ALA A 3 20.10 -3.12 3.60
C ALA A 3 19.53 -1.75 3.17
N LEU A 4 19.61 -1.37 1.89
CA LEU A 4 19.22 -0.02 1.43
C LEU A 4 17.76 0.08 0.97
N ILE A 5 17.19 -1.02 0.46
CA ILE A 5 15.82 -1.04 -0.10
C ILE A 5 14.76 -1.18 1.01
N SER A 6 15.12 -1.83 2.13
CA SER A 6 14.15 -2.20 3.17
C SER A 6 13.73 -1.06 4.10
N ALA A 7 14.53 0.01 4.22
CA ALA A 7 14.27 1.10 5.15
C ALA A 7 13.43 2.24 4.54
N PHE A 8 13.53 2.46 3.23
CA PHE A 8 12.84 3.57 2.56
C PHE A 8 11.38 3.27 2.22
N PHE A 9 11.06 2.00 1.93
CA PHE A 9 9.72 1.60 1.46
C PHE A 9 8.67 1.55 2.57
N VAL A 10 9.04 1.15 3.80
CA VAL A 10 8.08 0.95 4.89
C VAL A 10 7.82 2.24 5.68
N LEU A 11 8.79 3.16 5.76
CA LEU A 11 8.66 4.36 6.59
C LEU A 11 7.84 5.48 5.94
N ASN A 12 7.85 5.61 4.60
CA ASN A 12 7.12 6.69 3.91
C ASN A 12 5.66 6.35 3.60
N LEU A 13 5.26 5.07 3.69
CA LEU A 13 3.88 4.64 3.44
C LEU A 13 2.89 5.05 4.54
N PHE A 14 3.37 5.43 5.73
CA PHE A 14 2.50 5.78 6.85
C PHE A 14 2.29 7.29 7.05
N ILE A 15 3.06 8.17 6.38
CA ILE A 15 3.03 9.63 6.64
C ILE A 15 2.78 10.47 5.37
N SER A 16 2.97 9.91 4.18
CA SER A 16 2.72 10.62 2.93
C SER A 16 1.88 9.73 2.03
N ASN A 17 0.76 10.27 1.53
CA ASN A 17 -0.07 9.79 0.40
C ASN A 17 -1.54 9.56 0.75
N ILE A 18 -2.20 10.66 1.07
CA ILE A 18 -3.61 10.84 0.73
C ILE A 18 -3.58 11.88 -0.40
N SER A 19 -3.69 11.45 -1.66
CA SER A 19 -3.79 12.31 -2.86
C SER A 19 -4.52 11.73 -4.09
N TYR A 20 -5.84 11.56 -4.04
CA TYR A 20 -6.85 12.38 -4.75
C TYR A 20 -8.22 11.65 -4.68
N ALA A 21 -9.17 12.18 -3.90
CA ALA A 21 -10.60 11.91 -4.06
C ALA A 21 -11.36 13.24 -3.99
N GLN A 22 -12.10 13.56 -5.04
CA GLN A 22 -12.58 14.90 -5.40
C GLN A 22 -13.71 15.46 -4.50
N SER A 23 -13.81 15.03 -3.25
CA SER A 23 -14.85 15.47 -2.32
C SER A 23 -14.41 15.57 -0.85
N VAL A 24 -13.25 15.04 -0.51
CA VAL A 24 -12.62 15.20 0.80
C VAL A 24 -11.33 15.96 0.58
N ASP A 25 -11.21 17.17 1.15
CA ASP A 25 -9.90 17.81 1.24
C ASP A 25 -9.00 16.89 2.08
N GLU A 26 -8.00 16.31 1.43
CA GLU A 26 -7.16 15.27 2.01
C GLU A 26 -6.26 15.82 3.10
N GLN A 27 -5.91 17.10 2.99
CA GLN A 27 -5.22 17.83 4.04
C GLN A 27 -6.12 17.95 5.26
N GLU A 28 -7.41 18.22 5.04
CA GLU A 28 -8.41 18.27 6.10
C GLU A 28 -8.67 16.89 6.72
N LEU A 29 -8.79 15.83 5.93
CA LEU A 29 -8.91 14.46 6.44
C LEU A 29 -7.69 14.05 7.26
N ALA A 30 -6.49 14.33 6.74
CA ALA A 30 -5.24 14.06 7.45
C ALA A 30 -5.17 14.86 8.75
N ARG A 31 -5.59 16.12 8.74
CA ARG A 31 -5.70 16.97 9.93
C ARG A 31 -6.67 16.35 10.95
N GLN A 32 -7.89 16.01 10.54
CA GLN A 32 -8.91 15.41 11.40
C GLN A 32 -8.45 14.09 12.02
N LEU A 33 -7.80 13.22 11.26
CA LEU A 33 -7.26 11.96 11.77
C LEU A 33 -6.12 12.20 12.76
N ARG A 34 -5.22 13.15 12.47
CA ARG A 34 -4.10 13.51 13.35
C ARG A 34 -4.58 14.13 14.65
N GLU A 35 -5.57 15.01 14.59
CA GLU A 35 -6.12 15.74 15.74
C GLU A 35 -7.19 14.94 16.48
N GLY A 36 -7.61 13.79 15.93
CA GLY A 36 -8.61 12.92 16.55
C GLY A 36 -10.03 13.49 16.46
N GLU A 37 -10.27 14.34 15.47
CA GLU A 37 -11.52 15.01 15.19
C GLU A 37 -12.34 14.30 14.10
N PHE A 38 -11.79 13.27 13.48
CA PHE A 38 -12.50 12.52 12.45
C PHE A 38 -13.78 11.89 13.03
N VAL A 39 -14.92 12.16 12.38
CA VAL A 39 -16.22 11.62 12.77
C VAL A 39 -16.65 10.51 11.82
N LYS A 40 -16.76 10.81 10.52
CA LYS A 40 -17.17 9.87 9.47
C LYS A 40 -16.78 10.38 8.09
N TYR A 41 -16.68 9.48 7.13
CA TYR A 41 -16.52 9.86 5.73
C TYR A 41 -17.80 10.49 5.17
N PRO A 42 -17.66 11.37 4.17
CA PRO A 42 -18.82 11.90 3.47
C PRO A 42 -19.47 10.82 2.58
N PRO A 43 -20.76 10.98 2.20
CA PRO A 43 -21.54 9.96 1.52
C PRO A 43 -20.92 9.41 0.22
N GLU A 44 -20.26 10.27 -0.55
CA GLU A 44 -19.65 9.92 -1.83
C GLU A 44 -18.43 9.00 -1.67
N TYR A 45 -17.58 9.25 -0.68
CA TYR A 45 -16.47 8.34 -0.36
C TYR A 45 -16.99 6.99 0.16
N LEU A 46 -18.09 6.99 0.91
CA LEU A 46 -18.76 5.76 1.33
C LEU A 46 -19.36 4.98 0.15
N ALA A 47 -19.76 5.66 -0.93
CA ALA A 47 -20.24 5.00 -2.14
C ALA A 47 -19.09 4.25 -2.84
N GLU A 48 -17.93 4.89 -3.01
CA GLU A 48 -16.74 4.24 -3.58
C GLU A 48 -16.31 3.02 -2.77
N LEU A 49 -16.28 3.13 -1.44
CA LEU A 49 -15.93 1.99 -0.57
C LEU A 49 -16.91 0.82 -0.73
N LYS A 50 -18.21 1.09 -0.90
CA LYS A 50 -19.22 0.05 -1.08
C LYS A 50 -19.00 -0.78 -2.35
N GLU A 51 -18.44 -0.20 -3.40
CA GLU A 51 -18.16 -0.90 -4.66
C GLU A 51 -17.15 -2.03 -4.47
N VAL A 52 -16.26 -1.91 -3.49
CA VAL A 52 -15.16 -2.87 -3.27
C VAL A 52 -15.21 -3.59 -1.93
N ILE A 53 -16.10 -3.19 -1.00
CA ILE A 53 -16.27 -3.86 0.31
C ILE A 53 -16.53 -5.36 0.14
N GLY A 54 -17.30 -5.74 -0.88
CA GLY A 54 -17.65 -7.15 -1.16
C GLY A 54 -16.45 -8.03 -1.51
N LEU A 55 -15.28 -7.45 -1.81
CA LEU A 55 -14.05 -8.19 -2.09
C LEU A 55 -13.37 -8.70 -0.80
N PHE A 56 -13.83 -8.27 0.37
CA PHE A 56 -13.14 -8.50 1.64
C PHE A 56 -14.06 -9.08 2.72
N ASP A 57 -13.48 -9.93 3.56
CA ASP A 57 -14.04 -10.45 4.81
C ASP A 57 -14.29 -9.36 5.87
N HIS A 58 -13.50 -8.29 5.83
CA HIS A 58 -13.64 -7.13 6.71
C HIS A 58 -13.83 -5.86 5.88
N PRO A 59 -14.92 -5.10 6.10
CA PRO A 59 -15.20 -3.90 5.30
C PRO A 59 -14.08 -2.86 5.43
N GLY A 60 -13.40 -2.77 6.57
CA GLY A 60 -12.29 -1.86 6.78
C GLY A 60 -11.09 -2.08 5.87
N LYS A 61 -10.95 -3.26 5.23
CA LYS A 61 -9.90 -3.53 4.22
C LYS A 61 -10.11 -2.73 2.93
N SER A 62 -11.34 -2.30 2.64
CA SER A 62 -11.65 -1.48 1.46
C SER A 62 -10.90 -0.15 1.43
N ILE A 63 -10.65 0.46 2.60
CA ILE A 63 -9.96 1.75 2.71
C ILE A 63 -8.51 1.65 2.19
N PRO A 64 -7.60 0.87 2.81
CA PRO A 64 -6.22 0.76 2.33
C PRO A 64 -6.15 0.15 0.92
N TYR A 65 -7.12 -0.68 0.51
CA TYR A 65 -7.22 -1.19 -0.85
C TYR A 65 -7.46 -0.06 -1.86
N LEU A 66 -8.50 0.77 -1.66
CA LEU A 66 -8.80 1.88 -2.56
C LEU A 66 -7.68 2.92 -2.55
N THR A 67 -7.12 3.22 -1.38
CA THR A 67 -5.95 4.10 -1.28
C THR A 67 -4.82 3.55 -2.15
N CYS A 68 -4.45 2.27 -2.00
CA CYS A 68 -3.43 1.66 -2.85
C CYS A 68 -3.83 1.72 -4.33
N PHE A 69 -5.06 1.36 -4.67
CA PHE A 69 -5.51 1.30 -6.06
C PHE A 69 -5.44 2.69 -6.71
N ASN A 70 -5.89 3.73 -6.04
CA ASN A 70 -5.83 5.09 -6.59
C ASN A 70 -4.38 5.60 -6.69
N HIS A 71 -3.48 5.12 -5.83
CA HIS A 71 -2.12 5.63 -5.73
C HIS A 71 -1.00 4.81 -6.38
N ILE A 72 -1.24 3.55 -6.76
CA ILE A 72 -0.14 2.67 -7.18
C ILE A 72 0.63 3.20 -8.39
N GLU A 73 -0.04 4.00 -9.24
CA GLU A 73 0.53 4.59 -10.44
C GLU A 73 1.31 5.88 -10.17
N THR A 74 1.23 6.41 -8.95
CA THR A 74 2.02 7.59 -8.55
C THR A 74 3.50 7.26 -8.43
N ASN A 75 4.33 8.31 -8.43
CA ASN A 75 5.78 8.18 -8.36
C ASN A 75 6.26 7.46 -7.09
N LEU A 76 5.48 7.43 -6.01
CA LEU A 76 5.89 6.83 -4.75
C LEU A 76 5.91 5.29 -4.74
N THR A 77 5.19 4.62 -5.64
CA THR A 77 5.14 3.14 -5.67
C THR A 77 5.71 2.61 -6.97
N LYS A 78 5.03 2.88 -8.09
CA LYS A 78 5.50 2.50 -9.43
C LYS A 78 6.75 3.30 -9.83
N GLY A 79 6.73 4.62 -9.63
CA GLY A 79 7.84 5.49 -10.04
C GLY A 79 9.15 5.15 -9.36
N GLY A 80 9.15 4.97 -8.03
CA GLY A 80 10.36 4.68 -7.26
C GLY A 80 11.06 3.38 -7.71
N ILE A 81 10.30 2.30 -7.95
CA ILE A 81 10.88 1.04 -8.44
C ILE A 81 11.41 1.18 -9.87
N VAL A 82 10.67 1.89 -10.73
CA VAL A 82 11.08 2.13 -12.12
C VAL A 82 12.36 2.97 -12.17
N GLU A 83 12.44 4.03 -11.38
CA GLU A 83 13.61 4.90 -11.25
C GLU A 83 14.81 4.14 -10.72
N GLU A 84 14.65 3.38 -9.63
CA GLU A 84 15.72 2.58 -9.05
C GLU A 84 16.24 1.55 -10.05
N PHE A 85 15.34 0.80 -10.70
CA PHE A 85 15.74 -0.23 -11.66
C PHE A 85 16.44 0.38 -12.87
N ASN A 86 15.94 1.49 -13.41
CA ASN A 86 16.59 2.19 -14.52
C ASN A 86 17.97 2.74 -14.14
N ALA A 87 18.16 3.22 -12.91
CA ALA A 87 19.45 3.71 -12.44
C ALA A 87 20.51 2.61 -12.35
N TYR A 88 20.13 1.38 -11.99
CA TYR A 88 21.06 0.27 -11.80
C TYR A 88 21.24 -0.64 -13.02
N ILE A 89 20.37 -0.53 -14.03
CA ILE A 89 20.29 -1.51 -15.12
C ILE A 89 21.58 -1.66 -15.92
N ASP A 90 22.33 -0.58 -16.08
CA ASP A 90 23.58 -0.57 -16.83
C ASP A 90 24.82 -0.62 -15.93
N HIS A 91 24.62 -0.69 -14.61
CA HIS A 91 25.72 -0.75 -13.65
C HIS A 91 26.60 -2.00 -13.90
N PRO A 92 27.93 -1.85 -13.90
CA PRO A 92 28.85 -2.93 -14.30
C PRO A 92 28.82 -4.16 -13.38
N GLN A 93 28.38 -4.00 -12.13
CA GLN A 93 28.26 -5.10 -11.16
C GLN A 93 26.99 -5.95 -11.32
N ILE A 94 26.09 -5.58 -12.24
CA ILE A 94 24.83 -6.27 -12.45
C ILE A 94 24.99 -7.33 -13.55
N THR A 95 24.60 -8.56 -13.26
CA THR A 95 24.66 -9.67 -14.22
C THR A 95 23.64 -9.51 -15.35
N ALA A 96 23.90 -10.11 -16.51
CA ALA A 96 22.95 -10.07 -17.65
C ALA A 96 21.54 -10.55 -17.28
N LYS A 97 21.43 -11.57 -16.41
CA LYS A 97 20.14 -12.07 -15.91
C LYS A 97 19.40 -11.01 -15.07
N GLN A 98 20.10 -10.34 -14.16
CA GLN A 98 19.53 -9.24 -13.37
C GLN A 98 19.12 -8.06 -14.25
N LYS A 99 19.92 -7.69 -15.27
CA LYS A 99 19.56 -6.66 -16.25
C LYS A 99 18.27 -7.01 -16.99
N SER A 100 18.16 -8.26 -17.47
CA SER A 100 16.95 -8.76 -18.14
C SER A 100 15.73 -8.66 -17.25
N PHE A 101 15.84 -9.12 -16.00
CA PHE A 101 14.76 -9.04 -15.03
C PHE A 101 14.34 -7.59 -14.75
N MET A 102 15.30 -6.68 -14.54
CA MET A 102 15.00 -5.27 -14.30
C MET A 102 14.28 -4.63 -15.49
N ARG A 103 14.74 -4.86 -16.73
CA ARG A 103 14.07 -4.36 -17.96
C ARG A 103 12.64 -4.85 -18.04
N LYS A 104 12.44 -6.15 -17.80
CA LYS A 104 11.13 -6.78 -17.82
C LYS A 104 10.21 -6.21 -16.75
N SER A 105 10.72 -6.02 -15.54
CA SER A 105 9.97 -5.47 -14.40
C SER A 105 9.56 -4.03 -14.66
N VAL A 106 10.48 -3.19 -15.16
CA VAL A 106 10.18 -1.80 -15.56
C VAL A 106 9.07 -1.78 -16.61
N ASN A 107 9.17 -2.60 -17.67
CA ASN A 107 8.15 -2.67 -18.70
C ASN A 107 6.78 -3.09 -18.12
N ARG A 108 6.73 -4.14 -17.28
CA ARG A 108 5.47 -4.57 -16.64
C ARG A 108 4.88 -3.52 -15.71
N LEU A 109 5.70 -2.82 -14.92
CA LEU A 109 5.25 -1.74 -14.04
C LEU A 109 4.70 -0.55 -14.83
N LEU A 110 5.36 -0.17 -15.93
CA LEU A 110 4.89 0.88 -16.83
C LEU A 110 3.54 0.53 -17.47
N ASN A 111 3.34 -0.74 -17.81
CA ASN A 111 2.14 -1.26 -18.47
C ASN A 111 1.30 -2.16 -17.55
N ILE A 112 1.17 -1.80 -16.28
CA ILE A 112 0.43 -2.58 -15.29
C ILE A 112 -1.05 -2.64 -15.65
N THR A 113 -1.64 -3.83 -15.59
CA THR A 113 -3.07 -4.04 -15.85
C THR A 113 -3.92 -3.75 -14.60
N PRO A 114 -5.22 -3.44 -14.75
CA PRO A 114 -6.14 -3.30 -13.62
C PRO A 114 -6.17 -4.54 -12.71
N GLU A 115 -6.08 -5.75 -13.28
CA GLU A 115 -6.06 -7.01 -12.54
C GLU A 115 -4.79 -7.16 -11.71
N GLU A 116 -3.62 -6.85 -12.28
CA GLU A 116 -2.35 -6.86 -11.55
C GLU A 116 -2.36 -5.84 -10.42
N LYS A 117 -2.82 -4.62 -10.72
CA LYS A 117 -2.99 -3.54 -9.76
C LYS A 117 -3.90 -3.94 -8.59
N SER A 118 -5.05 -4.53 -8.89
CA SER A 118 -5.95 -5.09 -7.88
C SER A 118 -5.24 -6.16 -7.03
N GLY A 119 -4.51 -7.09 -7.68
CA GLY A 119 -3.76 -8.13 -6.98
C GLY A 119 -2.68 -7.58 -6.04
N ILE A 120 -1.94 -6.55 -6.46
CA ILE A 120 -0.93 -5.89 -5.63
C ILE A 120 -1.59 -5.24 -4.41
N CYS A 121 -2.66 -4.48 -4.63
CA CYS A 121 -3.34 -3.77 -3.57
C CYS A 121 -4.07 -4.69 -2.60
N ALA A 122 -4.66 -5.79 -3.06
CA ALA A 122 -5.22 -6.82 -2.21
C ALA A 122 -4.15 -7.49 -1.33
N CYS A 123 -2.98 -7.79 -1.91
CA CYS A 123 -1.86 -8.37 -1.17
C CYS A 123 -1.34 -7.41 -0.08
N ASN A 124 -1.07 -6.15 -0.44
CA ASN A 124 -0.60 -5.13 0.50
C ASN A 124 -1.63 -4.85 1.61
N THR A 125 -2.92 -4.81 1.25
CA THR A 125 -4.02 -4.63 2.19
C THR A 125 -4.08 -5.77 3.18
N LYS A 126 -4.00 -7.03 2.69
CA LYS A 126 -3.99 -8.20 3.55
C LYS A 126 -2.79 -8.16 4.51
N ASP A 127 -1.61 -7.86 4.00
CA ASP A 127 -0.39 -7.81 4.81
C ASP A 127 -0.47 -6.74 5.91
N THR A 128 -0.89 -5.53 5.52
CA THR A 128 -1.07 -4.40 6.45
C THR A 128 -2.12 -4.73 7.50
N TRP A 129 -3.26 -5.27 7.07
CA TRP A 129 -4.35 -5.62 7.96
C TRP A 129 -3.92 -6.68 8.97
N ASP A 130 -3.36 -7.80 8.49
CA ASP A 130 -3.09 -8.98 9.30
C ASP A 130 -1.87 -8.78 10.21
N ASN A 131 -0.87 -8.02 9.76
CA ASN A 131 0.42 -7.94 10.45
C ASN A 131 0.75 -6.58 11.04
N LEU A 132 0.28 -5.48 10.47
CA LEU A 132 0.66 -4.12 10.92
C LEU A 132 -0.43 -3.47 11.77
N MET A 133 -1.70 -3.66 11.42
CA MET A 133 -2.82 -3.06 12.13
C MET A 133 -3.10 -3.74 13.47
N THR A 134 -3.24 -2.93 14.53
CA THR A 134 -3.71 -3.40 15.83
C THR A 134 -5.21 -3.73 15.78
N PRO A 135 -5.75 -4.51 16.73
CA PRO A 135 -7.20 -4.71 16.84
C PRO A 135 -8.01 -3.41 16.94
N GLY A 136 -7.44 -2.38 17.57
CA GLY A 136 -8.02 -1.04 17.62
C GLY A 136 -8.11 -0.38 16.25
N HIS A 137 -7.05 -0.46 15.44
CA HIS A 137 -7.05 0.05 14.06
C HIS A 137 -8.12 -0.66 13.23
N ARG A 138 -8.15 -2.00 13.27
CA ARG A 138 -9.13 -2.81 12.52
C ARG A 138 -10.57 -2.44 12.88
N THR A 139 -10.83 -2.21 14.17
CA THR A 139 -12.15 -1.78 14.66
C THR A 139 -12.53 -0.41 14.11
N ALA A 140 -11.63 0.57 14.20
CA ALA A 140 -11.88 1.91 13.68
C ALA A 140 -12.08 1.89 12.15
N TYR A 141 -11.22 1.21 11.39
CA TYR A 141 -11.33 1.09 9.93
C TYR A 141 -12.65 0.43 9.49
N ASN A 142 -13.10 -0.62 10.19
CA ASN A 142 -14.42 -1.22 9.90
C ASN A 142 -15.56 -0.20 10.07
N LYS A 143 -15.55 0.59 11.16
CA LYS A 143 -16.55 1.63 11.38
C LYS A 143 -16.49 2.71 10.30
N MET A 144 -15.29 3.19 9.99
CA MET A 144 -15.05 4.19 8.94
C MET A 144 -15.63 3.72 7.60
N ALA A 145 -15.32 2.49 7.19
CA ALA A 145 -15.79 1.93 5.92
C ALA A 145 -17.31 1.76 5.85
N GLN A 146 -17.97 1.62 6.99
CA GLN A 146 -19.43 1.49 7.11
C GLN A 146 -20.14 2.83 7.35
N GLY A 147 -19.41 3.94 7.46
CA GLY A 147 -19.98 5.26 7.77
C GLY A 147 -20.46 5.40 9.21
N ILE A 148 -20.03 4.52 10.11
CA ILE A 148 -20.35 4.57 11.54
C ILE A 148 -19.48 5.65 12.21
N PRO A 149 -20.06 6.59 12.96
CA PRO A 149 -19.28 7.62 13.66
C PRO A 149 -18.22 7.04 14.60
N LEU A 150 -17.01 7.60 14.56
CA LEU A 150 -15.92 7.23 15.46
C LEU A 150 -16.11 7.83 16.86
N THR A 151 -15.71 7.06 17.86
CA THR A 151 -15.62 7.50 19.25
C THR A 151 -14.22 8.03 19.56
N GLU A 152 -14.07 8.73 20.69
CA GLU A 152 -12.75 9.16 21.18
C GLU A 152 -11.77 7.99 21.31
N LYS A 153 -12.26 6.81 21.73
CA LYS A 153 -11.44 5.59 21.82
C LYS A 153 -10.95 5.12 20.45
N ASP A 154 -11.80 5.21 19.42
CA ASP A 154 -11.42 4.84 18.05
C ASP A 154 -10.36 5.83 17.51
N ASN A 155 -10.55 7.13 17.72
CA ASN A 155 -9.59 8.16 17.32
C ASN A 155 -8.24 8.01 18.03
N LYS A 156 -8.23 7.76 19.34
CA LYS A 156 -7.00 7.42 20.09
C LYS A 156 -6.32 6.17 19.56
N ALA A 157 -7.09 5.17 19.10
CA ALA A 157 -6.51 3.98 18.49
C ALA A 157 -5.82 4.34 17.17
N LEU A 158 -6.47 5.12 16.29
CA LEU A 158 -5.90 5.54 15.00
C LEU A 158 -4.61 6.36 15.12
N GLN A 159 -4.47 7.15 16.19
CA GLN A 159 -3.25 7.93 16.47
C GLN A 159 -2.07 7.06 16.95
N LYS A 160 -2.30 5.80 17.34
CA LYS A 160 -1.26 4.95 17.90
C LYS A 160 -0.36 4.40 16.78
N LYS A 161 0.92 4.77 16.80
CA LYS A 161 1.92 4.19 15.90
C LYS A 161 2.10 2.70 16.17
N THR A 162 2.21 1.92 15.08
CA THR A 162 2.51 0.50 15.13
C THR A 162 4.02 0.33 15.25
N ASN A 163 4.50 -0.31 16.32
CA ASN A 163 5.93 -0.65 16.46
C ASN A 163 6.23 -2.06 15.93
N VAL A 164 5.38 -2.58 15.04
CA VAL A 164 5.55 -3.94 14.50
C VAL A 164 6.69 -3.92 13.50
N VAL A 165 7.75 -4.66 13.80
CA VAL A 165 8.86 -4.92 12.89
C VAL A 165 8.74 -6.36 12.43
N ARG A 166 8.75 -6.57 11.11
CA ARG A 166 8.77 -7.91 10.52
C ARG A 166 10.14 -8.21 9.94
N PRO A 167 10.81 -9.28 10.38
CA PRO A 167 12.09 -9.63 9.80
C PRO A 167 11.92 -10.04 8.33
N ALA A 168 12.87 -9.67 7.49
CA ALA A 168 12.86 -10.00 6.05
C ALA A 168 12.91 -11.51 5.76
N THR A 169 13.19 -12.35 6.78
CA THR A 169 13.10 -13.81 6.70
C THR A 169 11.66 -14.31 6.68
N GLU A 170 10.71 -13.55 7.22
CA GLU A 170 9.29 -13.90 7.32
C GLU A 170 8.42 -13.14 6.32
N TYR A 171 8.97 -12.10 5.69
CA TYR A 171 8.27 -11.26 4.74
C TYR A 171 9.20 -10.82 3.61
N ASP A 172 8.78 -11.10 2.38
CA ASP A 172 9.43 -10.57 1.19
C ASP A 172 8.62 -9.36 0.69
N PRO A 173 9.12 -8.12 0.86
CA PRO A 173 8.38 -6.92 0.51
C PRO A 173 8.06 -6.81 -0.99
N MET A 174 8.78 -7.54 -1.84
CA MET A 174 8.55 -7.53 -3.28
C MET A 174 7.53 -8.59 -3.73
N ALA A 175 7.13 -9.50 -2.84
CA ALA A 175 6.19 -10.55 -3.18
C ALA A 175 4.83 -10.00 -3.63
N CYS A 176 4.30 -8.99 -2.93
CA CYS A 176 3.02 -8.39 -3.29
C CYS A 176 3.06 -7.67 -4.65
N ILE A 177 4.22 -7.21 -5.11
CA ILE A 177 4.38 -6.53 -6.39
C ILE A 177 4.55 -7.54 -7.52
N PHE A 178 5.46 -8.51 -7.35
CA PHE A 178 5.85 -9.39 -8.45
C PHE A 178 4.98 -10.64 -8.60
N LYS A 179 4.25 -11.08 -7.58
CA LYS A 179 3.35 -12.25 -7.73
C LYS A 179 2.20 -11.96 -8.70
N PRO A 180 1.46 -10.83 -8.58
CA PRO A 180 0.40 -10.50 -9.54
C PRO A 180 0.90 -10.39 -10.97
N MET A 181 2.14 -9.91 -11.16
CA MET A 181 2.77 -9.78 -12.48
C MET A 181 3.41 -11.07 -13.02
N ASN A 182 3.30 -12.19 -12.30
CA ASN A 182 3.99 -13.44 -12.62
C ASN A 182 5.53 -13.29 -12.77
N LEU A 183 6.13 -12.37 -12.01
CA LEU A 183 7.56 -12.09 -11.99
C LEU A 183 8.27 -12.64 -10.74
N TYR A 184 7.52 -13.06 -9.72
CA TYR A 184 8.09 -13.39 -8.41
C TYR A 184 9.10 -14.54 -8.44
N ASN A 185 8.83 -15.60 -9.20
CA ASN A 185 9.78 -16.72 -9.29
C ASN A 185 11.08 -16.33 -9.99
N GLU A 186 11.02 -15.41 -10.96
CA GLU A 186 12.21 -14.88 -11.62
C GLU A 186 13.00 -13.98 -10.67
N TYR A 187 12.31 -13.09 -9.94
CA TYR A 187 12.88 -12.27 -8.87
C TYR A 187 13.64 -13.13 -7.85
N ARG A 188 13.04 -14.21 -7.35
CA ARG A 188 13.67 -15.09 -6.35
C ARG A 188 14.91 -15.83 -6.86
N ARG A 189 15.08 -15.98 -8.17
CA ARG A 189 16.24 -16.65 -8.79
C ARG A 189 17.43 -15.72 -9.03
N ILE A 190 17.25 -14.42 -8.89
CA ILE A 190 18.30 -13.41 -9.11
C ILE A 190 18.81 -12.74 -7.82
N LEU A 191 18.20 -13.09 -6.68
CA LEU A 191 18.63 -12.75 -5.31
C LEU A 191 19.70 -13.70 -4.79
#